data_AF-A0AAU3D314-F1
#
_entry.id   AF-A0AAU3D314-F1
#
_cell.length_a   1.000
_cell.length_b   1.000
_cell.length_c   1.000
_cell.angle_alpha   90.00
_cell.angle_beta   90.00
_cell.angle_gamma   90.00
#
_symmetry.space_group_name_H-M   'P 1'
#
loop_
_entity.id
_entity.type
_entity.pdbx_description
1 polymer ?
#
loop_
_entity_poly.entity_id
_entity_poly.type
_entity_poly.pdbx_seq_one_letter_code
_entity_poly.pdbx_strand_id
1 'polypeptide(L)'
;MTHSKCEPEGGLDGAARLVGADAQEENSAAAGASRIADETGVSVFSRKNLQGYAFSAHVLVFKAADALEEFRLRDDEDRLTLAEKHAEKAMAHFAQLTGEDNSAVWTTAVLYMVQVRSQFHAIGRFTAFDPAPKQYLFTATSPFRLETIARSAHERMMAAARCLTRPVLSEAIDSRAEKAVHEAAQELNSVLPGLSLRLWELICRYCAELHAANLHRAATAAR
;
A
#
# COMPACT_ATOMS: atom_id res chain seq x y z
N MET A 1 25.80 75.48 43.86
CA MET A 1 27.08 75.38 43.13
C MET A 1 27.00 74.19 42.19
N THR A 2 27.04 74.48 40.89
CA THR A 2 27.63 73.72 39.77
C THR A 2 27.45 72.20 39.63
N HIS A 3 26.80 71.84 38.51
CA HIS A 3 26.88 70.66 37.65
C HIS A 3 28.05 69.67 37.78
N SER A 4 27.76 68.37 37.61
CA SER A 4 28.46 67.39 36.74
C SER A 4 28.04 65.95 37.10
N LYS A 5 28.02 64.92 36.24
CA LYS A 5 28.14 64.70 34.78
C LYS A 5 28.15 63.15 34.59
N CYS A 6 27.94 62.71 33.34
CA CYS A 6 28.37 61.44 32.73
C CYS A 6 27.28 60.40 32.38
N GLU A 7 26.74 60.53 31.16
CA GLU A 7 26.57 59.42 30.19
C GLU A 7 27.94 59.10 29.53
N PRO A 8 28.05 58.33 28.41
CA PRO A 8 27.33 57.16 27.86
C PRO A 8 28.33 56.01 27.52
N GLU A 9 27.90 54.93 26.86
CA GLU A 9 28.53 54.17 25.73
C GLU A 9 27.67 52.89 25.58
N GLY A 10 27.03 52.54 24.45
CA GLY A 10 27.52 52.54 23.07
C GLY A 10 27.66 51.07 22.64
N GLY A 11 26.82 50.60 21.72
CA GLY A 11 26.92 49.21 21.22
C GLY A 11 25.73 48.73 20.39
N LEU A 12 25.60 49.29 19.19
CA LEU A 12 24.75 48.81 18.08
C LEU A 12 25.37 47.55 17.46
N ASP A 13 24.56 46.57 17.06
CA ASP A 13 24.52 46.02 15.69
C ASP A 13 23.71 44.72 15.62
N GLY A 14 22.91 44.57 14.56
CA GLY A 14 22.35 43.28 14.17
C GLY A 14 20.93 43.31 13.63
N ALA A 15 20.76 43.96 12.48
CA ALA A 15 19.52 44.03 11.70
C ALA A 15 18.99 42.65 11.26
N ALA A 16 17.66 42.46 11.31
CA ALA A 16 16.87 42.06 10.15
C ALA A 16 15.35 42.27 10.38
N ARG A 17 14.80 43.12 9.51
CA ARG A 17 13.38 43.41 9.19
C ARG A 17 12.53 42.13 9.06
N LEU A 18 11.30 42.09 9.59
CA LEU A 18 10.04 42.76 9.20
C LEU A 18 9.39 42.25 7.89
N VAL A 19 8.06 42.16 7.98
CA VAL A 19 7.02 42.08 6.93
C VAL A 19 6.70 40.65 6.48
N GLY A 20 5.46 40.16 6.45
CA GLY A 20 4.10 40.68 6.64
C GLY A 20 3.18 39.47 6.44
N ALA A 21 2.15 39.27 7.25
CA ALA A 21 0.80 39.81 7.05
C ALA A 21 0.14 39.38 5.73
N ASP A 22 -1.01 38.74 5.92
CA ASP A 22 -2.16 38.58 5.03
C ASP A 22 -2.22 37.40 4.05
N ALA A 23 -3.23 36.58 4.36
CA ALA A 23 -4.23 36.04 3.45
C ALA A 23 -3.74 35.26 2.22
N GLN A 24 -4.07 33.96 2.16
CA GLN A 24 -5.25 33.57 1.40
C GLN A 24 -5.68 32.13 1.72
N GLU A 25 -6.97 32.03 2.01
CA GLU A 25 -7.78 30.82 1.84
C GLU A 25 -7.80 30.46 0.33
N GLU A 26 -7.18 29.35 -0.05
CA GLU A 26 -7.52 28.57 -1.25
C GLU A 26 -7.70 27.12 -0.74
N ASN A 27 -8.87 26.75 -0.26
CA ASN A 27 -10.09 26.48 -1.02
C ASN A 27 -9.92 25.33 -2.03
N SER A 28 -10.41 24.16 -1.64
CA SER A 28 -11.28 23.31 -2.45
C SER A 28 -10.88 23.04 -3.91
N ALA A 29 -9.97 22.09 -4.11
CA ALA A 29 -10.03 21.05 -5.15
C ALA A 29 -8.93 20.02 -4.79
N ALA A 30 -9.24 18.79 -4.39
CA ALA A 30 -9.62 17.78 -5.35
C ALA A 30 -10.45 16.70 -4.65
N ALA A 31 -11.77 16.83 -4.75
CA ALA A 31 -12.54 15.64 -5.08
C ALA A 31 -12.06 15.19 -6.47
N GLY A 32 -11.44 14.02 -6.55
CA GLY A 32 -11.39 13.24 -7.80
C GLY A 32 -10.18 13.35 -8.71
N ALA A 33 -8.98 13.76 -8.25
CA ALA A 33 -7.76 13.68 -9.07
C ALA A 33 -6.72 12.74 -8.44
N SER A 34 -6.35 11.70 -9.21
CA SER A 34 -5.27 10.78 -8.83
C SER A 34 -3.96 11.54 -8.65
N ARG A 35 -3.27 11.27 -7.54
CA ARG A 35 -1.93 11.79 -7.21
C ARG A 35 -0.81 10.90 -7.73
N ILE A 36 -1.16 9.83 -8.46
CA ILE A 36 -0.21 8.99 -9.15
C ILE A 36 0.29 9.74 -10.38
N ALA A 37 1.62 9.82 -10.54
CA ALA A 37 2.22 10.48 -11.68
C ALA A 37 1.87 9.73 -12.97
N ASP A 38 1.50 10.46 -14.02
CA ASP A 38 1.33 9.88 -15.36
C ASP A 38 2.71 9.62 -15.98
N GLU A 39 3.20 8.41 -15.78
CA GLU A 39 4.49 7.92 -16.29
C GLU A 39 4.25 6.93 -17.45
N THR A 40 3.37 7.30 -18.38
CA THR A 40 3.05 6.47 -19.54
C THR A 40 4.30 6.23 -20.39
N GLY A 41 4.57 4.95 -20.72
CA GLY A 41 5.76 4.53 -21.44
C GLY A 41 6.98 4.22 -20.56
N VAL A 42 6.94 4.54 -19.26
CA VAL A 42 7.95 4.10 -18.29
C VAL A 42 7.56 2.72 -17.73
N SER A 43 8.56 1.83 -17.62
CA SER A 43 8.34 0.50 -17.06
C SER A 43 7.72 0.58 -15.67
N VAL A 44 6.67 -0.21 -15.42
CA VAL A 44 5.95 -0.25 -14.13
C VAL A 44 6.90 -0.53 -12.95
N PHE A 45 7.98 -1.28 -13.17
CA PHE A 45 8.97 -1.60 -12.14
C PHE A 45 9.98 -0.49 -11.86
N SER A 46 10.20 0.40 -12.84
CA SER A 46 11.03 1.59 -12.69
C SER A 46 10.31 2.76 -12.04
N ARG A 47 8.97 2.75 -12.04
CA ARG A 47 8.14 3.76 -11.36
C ARG A 47 8.33 3.71 -9.86
N LYS A 48 7.94 4.80 -9.21
CA LYS A 48 7.72 4.82 -7.76
C LYS A 48 6.70 3.74 -7.39
N ASN A 49 7.05 2.84 -6.48
CA ASN A 49 6.16 1.75 -6.08
C ASN A 49 5.01 2.27 -5.19
N LEU A 50 3.98 1.45 -4.98
CA LEU A 50 2.83 1.81 -4.14
C LEU A 50 3.24 2.19 -2.72
N GLN A 51 4.24 1.51 -2.15
CA GLN A 51 4.82 1.84 -0.84
C GLN A 51 5.43 3.25 -0.82
N GLY A 52 6.07 3.68 -1.90
CA GLY A 52 6.64 5.02 -2.00
C GLY A 52 5.56 6.11 -2.00
N TYR A 53 4.39 5.84 -2.56
CA TYR A 53 3.24 6.76 -2.52
C TYR A 53 2.53 6.73 -1.17
N ALA A 54 2.44 5.56 -0.52
CA ALA A 54 1.65 5.36 0.68
C ALA A 54 2.34 4.45 1.72
N PHE A 55 3.49 4.90 2.24
CA PHE A 55 4.30 4.12 3.18
C PHE A 55 3.54 3.76 4.47
N SER A 56 2.78 4.70 5.03
CA SER A 56 1.99 4.46 6.24
C SER A 56 0.89 3.41 6.03
N ALA A 57 0.25 3.40 4.87
CA ALA A 57 -0.74 2.39 4.50
C ALA A 57 -0.10 1.00 4.34
N HIS A 58 1.09 0.92 3.73
CA HIS A 58 1.86 -0.32 3.64
C HIS A 58 2.18 -0.92 5.03
N VAL A 59 2.61 -0.10 5.98
CA VAL A 59 2.84 -0.56 7.37
C VAL A 59 1.56 -1.12 8.00
N LEU A 60 0.41 -0.50 7.73
CA LEU A 60 -0.89 -0.96 8.23
C LEU A 60 -1.32 -2.29 7.59
N VAL A 61 -1.03 -2.52 6.30
CA VAL A 61 -1.23 -3.82 5.65
C VAL A 61 -0.42 -4.91 6.35
N PHE A 62 0.82 -4.62 6.75
CA PHE A 62 1.66 -5.59 7.44
C PHE A 62 1.12 -5.90 8.84
N LYS A 63 0.74 -4.86 9.60
CA LYS A 63 0.12 -5.03 10.92
C LYS A 63 -1.19 -5.81 10.85
N ALA A 64 -2.01 -5.56 9.82
CA ALA A 64 -3.24 -6.32 9.60
C ALA A 64 -2.94 -7.80 9.32
N ALA A 65 -1.92 -8.09 8.50
CA ALA A 65 -1.51 -9.46 8.21
C ALA A 65 -0.93 -10.18 9.44
N ASP A 66 -0.14 -9.50 10.26
CA ASP A 66 0.41 -10.04 11.50
C ASP A 66 -0.71 -10.36 12.50
N ALA A 67 -1.67 -9.45 12.70
CA ALA A 67 -2.82 -9.67 13.57
C ALA A 67 -3.74 -10.80 13.06
N LEU A 68 -3.97 -10.87 11.74
CA LEU A 68 -4.73 -11.96 11.12
C LEU A 68 -4.05 -13.32 11.35
N GLU A 69 -2.73 -13.35 11.30
CA GLU A 69 -1.97 -14.56 11.59
C GLU A 69 -2.03 -14.96 13.07
N GLU A 70 -1.95 -13.99 13.99
CA GLU A 70 -2.13 -14.23 15.42
C GLU A 70 -3.52 -14.80 15.74
N PHE A 71 -4.56 -14.28 15.09
CA PHE A 71 -5.90 -14.85 15.15
C PHE A 71 -5.90 -16.32 14.71
N ARG A 72 -5.37 -16.63 13.52
CA ARG A 72 -5.31 -18.01 12.99
C ARG A 72 -4.54 -18.98 13.90
N LEU A 73 -3.56 -18.47 14.65
CA LEU A 73 -2.76 -19.26 15.57
C LEU A 73 -3.44 -19.55 16.90
N ARG A 74 -4.31 -18.65 17.37
CA ARG A 74 -4.81 -18.64 18.75
C ARG A 74 -6.33 -18.65 18.87
N ASP A 75 -7.03 -18.53 17.75
CA ASP A 75 -8.50 -18.34 17.68
C ASP A 75 -8.97 -17.15 18.54
N ASP A 76 -8.17 -16.09 18.56
CA ASP A 76 -8.39 -14.89 19.37
C ASP A 76 -9.14 -13.81 18.58
N GLU A 77 -10.47 -13.73 18.76
CA GLU A 77 -11.35 -12.80 18.02
C GLU A 77 -10.95 -11.31 18.17
N ASP A 78 -10.26 -10.94 19.26
CA ASP A 78 -9.73 -9.58 19.42
C ASP A 78 -8.65 -9.27 18.37
N ARG A 79 -7.90 -10.28 17.93
CA ARG A 79 -6.88 -10.15 16.87
C ARG A 79 -7.50 -10.01 15.49
N LEU A 80 -8.62 -10.69 15.25
CA LEU A 80 -9.38 -10.50 14.02
C LEU A 80 -9.93 -9.08 13.92
N THR A 81 -10.53 -8.59 15.01
CA THR A 81 -10.99 -7.19 15.12
C THR A 81 -9.84 -6.19 14.91
N LEU A 82 -8.66 -6.48 15.47
CA LEU A 82 -7.47 -5.65 15.28
C LEU A 82 -6.98 -5.66 13.81
N ALA A 83 -7.01 -6.82 13.15
CA ALA A 83 -6.65 -6.95 11.74
C ALA A 83 -7.56 -6.11 10.85
N GLU A 84 -8.87 -6.17 11.07
CA GLU A 84 -9.86 -5.36 10.34
C GLU A 84 -9.65 -3.86 10.58
N LYS A 85 -9.45 -3.45 11.83
CA LYS A 85 -9.15 -2.05 12.16
C LYS A 85 -7.87 -1.54 11.49
N HIS A 86 -6.84 -2.39 11.34
CA HIS A 86 -5.64 -2.04 10.60
C HIS A 86 -5.89 -1.96 9.09
N ALA A 87 -6.69 -2.87 8.54
CA ALA A 87 -7.07 -2.86 7.13
C ALA A 87 -7.91 -1.63 6.76
N GLU A 88 -8.92 -1.28 7.56
CA GLU A 88 -9.72 -0.05 7.37
C GLU A 88 -8.86 1.20 7.36
N LYS A 89 -7.90 1.31 8.30
CA LYS A 89 -6.94 2.41 8.32
C LYS A 89 -6.06 2.40 7.07
N ALA A 90 -5.62 1.22 6.60
CA ALA A 90 -4.85 1.13 5.37
C ALA A 90 -5.66 1.63 4.17
N MET A 91 -6.95 1.26 4.06
CA MET A 91 -7.85 1.75 3.01
C MET A 91 -7.96 3.27 3.03
N ALA A 92 -8.22 3.86 4.21
CA ALA A 92 -8.33 5.30 4.36
C ALA A 92 -7.02 6.02 3.98
N HIS A 93 -5.88 5.51 4.42
CA HIS A 93 -4.58 6.08 4.09
C HIS A 93 -4.25 5.95 2.60
N PHE A 94 -4.53 4.80 1.99
CA PHE A 94 -4.33 4.63 0.55
C PHE A 94 -5.18 5.62 -0.23
N ALA A 95 -6.49 5.68 0.03
CA ALA A 95 -7.40 6.61 -0.63
C ALA A 95 -6.93 8.07 -0.49
N GLN A 96 -6.56 8.47 0.73
CA GLN A 96 -6.08 9.83 1.00
C GLN A 96 -4.77 10.15 0.28
N LEU A 97 -3.82 9.22 0.23
CA LEU A 97 -2.48 9.46 -0.29
C LEU A 97 -2.40 9.33 -1.82
N THR A 98 -3.21 8.45 -2.41
CA THR A 98 -3.30 8.31 -3.88
C THR A 98 -4.33 9.26 -4.49
N GLY A 99 -5.23 9.85 -3.71
CA GLY A 99 -6.29 10.74 -4.21
C GLY A 99 -7.44 10.03 -4.94
N GLU A 100 -7.56 8.71 -4.77
CA GLU A 100 -8.62 7.90 -5.40
C GLU A 100 -9.49 7.28 -4.30
N ASP A 101 -10.79 7.59 -4.25
CA ASP A 101 -11.63 7.44 -3.05
C ASP A 101 -12.72 6.35 -3.14
N ASN A 102 -12.59 5.38 -4.04
CA ASN A 102 -13.55 4.28 -4.15
C ASN A 102 -13.37 3.26 -3.00
N SER A 103 -14.21 3.36 -1.97
CA SER A 103 -14.13 2.54 -0.75
C SER A 103 -14.32 1.03 -1.01
N ALA A 104 -15.24 0.64 -1.89
CA ALA A 104 -15.50 -0.77 -2.20
C ALA A 104 -14.32 -1.42 -2.93
N VAL A 105 -13.71 -0.69 -3.87
CA VAL A 105 -12.53 -1.17 -4.59
C VAL A 105 -11.31 -1.22 -3.66
N TRP A 106 -11.11 -0.21 -2.81
CA TRP A 106 -10.05 -0.24 -1.80
C TRP A 106 -10.21 -1.36 -0.79
N THR A 107 -11.44 -1.68 -0.41
CA THR A 107 -11.73 -2.84 0.45
C THR A 107 -11.18 -4.10 -0.20
N THR A 108 -11.55 -4.35 -1.46
CA THR A 108 -11.07 -5.52 -2.21
C THR A 108 -9.54 -5.53 -2.33
N ALA A 109 -8.93 -4.41 -2.73
CA ALA A 109 -7.49 -4.31 -2.92
C ALA A 109 -6.70 -4.54 -1.62
N VAL A 110 -7.09 -3.88 -0.52
CA VAL A 110 -6.40 -4.00 0.77
C VAL A 110 -6.57 -5.39 1.37
N LEU A 111 -7.77 -5.96 1.34
CA LEU A 111 -7.99 -7.32 1.84
C LEU A 111 -7.11 -8.33 1.09
N TYR A 112 -6.98 -8.17 -0.23
CA TYR A 112 -6.08 -9.00 -1.02
C TYR A 112 -4.60 -8.79 -0.67
N MET A 113 -4.14 -7.55 -0.50
CA MET A 113 -2.77 -7.25 -0.06
C MET A 113 -2.43 -7.90 1.29
N VAL A 114 -3.35 -7.81 2.25
CA VAL A 114 -3.22 -8.44 3.58
C VAL A 114 -3.19 -9.95 3.45
N GLN A 115 -4.07 -10.53 2.64
CA GLN A 115 -4.10 -11.98 2.42
C GLN A 115 -2.77 -12.48 1.81
N VAL A 116 -2.27 -11.82 0.76
CA VAL A 116 -0.97 -12.16 0.14
C VAL A 116 0.15 -12.02 1.16
N ARG A 117 0.17 -10.93 1.96
CA ARG A 117 1.19 -10.75 3.00
C ARG A 117 1.11 -11.85 4.07
N SER A 118 -0.09 -12.26 4.49
CA SER A 118 -0.25 -13.28 5.55
C SER A 118 0.34 -14.64 5.16
N GLN A 119 0.42 -14.96 3.85
CA GLN A 119 1.10 -16.17 3.36
C GLN A 119 2.59 -16.21 3.74
N PHE A 120 3.21 -15.06 4.02
CA PHE A 120 4.58 -14.99 4.56
C PHE A 120 4.74 -15.87 5.80
N HIS A 121 3.71 -15.96 6.65
CA HIS A 121 3.74 -16.66 7.94
C HIS A 121 3.30 -18.13 7.84
N ALA A 122 2.70 -18.52 6.71
CA ALA A 122 2.13 -19.86 6.51
C ALA A 122 3.14 -20.91 5.97
N ILE A 123 4.42 -20.55 5.79
CA ILE A 123 5.46 -21.45 5.29
C ILE A 123 5.61 -22.64 6.25
N GLY A 124 5.14 -23.82 5.79
CA GLY A 124 5.23 -25.08 6.54
C GLY A 124 3.93 -25.56 7.21
N ARG A 125 2.78 -24.89 7.03
CA ARG A 125 1.50 -25.38 7.58
C ARG A 125 0.68 -26.13 6.53
N PHE A 126 0.43 -27.41 6.76
CA PHE A 126 -0.40 -28.29 5.92
C PHE A 126 -1.91 -28.17 6.17
N THR A 127 -2.35 -27.45 7.21
CA THR A 127 -3.77 -27.40 7.60
C THR A 127 -4.28 -25.96 7.64
N ALA A 128 -4.99 -25.60 6.59
CA ALA A 128 -5.73 -24.35 6.39
C ALA A 128 -7.05 -24.31 7.18
N PHE A 129 -7.02 -24.61 8.48
CA PHE A 129 -8.20 -24.35 9.31
C PHE A 129 -8.19 -22.86 9.66
N ASP A 130 -8.79 -22.05 8.79
CA ASP A 130 -9.41 -20.79 9.21
C ASP A 130 -10.57 -21.17 10.13
N PRO A 131 -10.58 -20.77 11.42
CA PRO A 131 -11.85 -20.65 12.12
C PRO A 131 -12.66 -19.63 11.32
N ALA A 132 -13.82 -20.03 10.83
CA ALA A 132 -14.73 -19.15 10.11
C ALA A 132 -15.83 -18.70 11.08
N PRO A 133 -15.79 -17.44 11.57
CA PRO A 133 -17.01 -16.83 12.05
C PRO A 133 -17.76 -16.20 10.87
N LYS A 134 -19.09 -16.19 10.94
CA LYS A 134 -19.99 -15.87 9.82
C LYS A 134 -20.06 -14.39 9.40
N GLN A 135 -19.19 -13.51 9.91
CA GLN A 135 -19.37 -12.05 9.75
C GLN A 135 -18.09 -11.20 9.54
N TYR A 136 -16.96 -11.79 9.15
CA TYR A 136 -15.68 -11.05 9.05
C TYR A 136 -15.13 -10.93 7.61
N LEU A 137 -14.39 -9.84 7.34
CA LEU A 137 -13.90 -9.46 6.01
C LEU A 137 -12.85 -10.43 5.45
N PHE A 138 -12.09 -11.10 6.32
CA PHE A 138 -10.99 -12.01 5.98
C PHE A 138 -11.39 -13.49 5.88
N THR A 139 -12.68 -13.79 5.78
CA THR A 139 -13.16 -15.18 5.72
C THR A 139 -13.05 -15.80 4.33
N ALA A 140 -12.96 -17.13 4.26
CA ALA A 140 -12.96 -17.87 2.99
C ALA A 140 -14.22 -17.61 2.13
N THR A 141 -15.35 -17.27 2.77
CA THR A 141 -16.62 -16.91 2.13
C THR A 141 -16.76 -15.43 1.82
N SER A 142 -15.74 -14.60 2.10
CA SER A 142 -15.79 -13.16 1.87
C SER A 142 -16.05 -12.86 0.39
N PRO A 143 -17.04 -12.01 0.06
CA PRO A 143 -17.33 -11.64 -1.33
C PRO A 143 -16.19 -10.82 -1.96
N PHE A 144 -15.24 -10.33 -1.14
CA PHE A 144 -14.13 -9.50 -1.56
C PHE A 144 -12.85 -10.30 -1.93
N ARG A 145 -12.90 -11.63 -1.94
CA ARG A 145 -11.74 -12.44 -2.35
C ARG A 145 -11.48 -12.30 -3.85
N LEU A 146 -10.25 -11.91 -4.18
CA LEU A 146 -9.87 -11.71 -5.57
C LEU A 146 -9.93 -12.99 -6.42
N GLU A 147 -9.63 -14.14 -5.84
CA GLU A 147 -9.79 -15.46 -6.49
C GLU A 147 -11.23 -15.73 -6.94
N THR A 148 -12.20 -15.14 -6.24
CA THR A 148 -13.64 -15.24 -6.52
C THR A 148 -14.07 -14.17 -7.54
N ILE A 149 -13.57 -12.94 -7.41
CA ILE A 149 -13.96 -11.80 -8.27
C ILE A 149 -13.29 -11.86 -9.65
N ALA A 150 -11.97 -12.13 -9.69
CA ALA A 150 -11.14 -12.06 -10.89
C ALA A 150 -9.99 -13.09 -10.81
N ARG A 151 -10.34 -14.38 -10.95
CA ARG A 151 -9.39 -15.50 -10.85
C ARG A 151 -8.21 -15.35 -11.80
N SER A 152 -8.47 -14.98 -13.05
CA SER A 152 -7.44 -14.84 -14.07
C SER A 152 -6.47 -13.69 -13.79
N ALA A 153 -6.94 -12.57 -13.23
CA ALA A 153 -6.07 -11.51 -12.72
C ALA A 153 -5.18 -12.00 -11.56
N HIS A 154 -5.75 -12.76 -10.61
CA HIS A 154 -4.98 -13.40 -9.54
C HIS A 154 -3.88 -14.32 -10.10
N GLU A 155 -4.21 -15.22 -11.02
CA GLU A 155 -3.24 -16.13 -11.64
C GLU A 155 -2.10 -15.40 -12.37
N ARG A 156 -2.41 -14.30 -13.07
CA ARG A 156 -1.41 -13.45 -13.71
C ARG A 156 -0.48 -12.77 -12.71
N MET A 157 -1.00 -12.27 -11.59
CA MET A 157 -0.14 -11.73 -10.52
C MET A 157 0.77 -12.80 -9.91
N MET A 158 0.27 -14.02 -9.71
CA MET A 158 1.12 -15.13 -9.25
C MET A 158 2.18 -15.50 -10.30
N ALA A 159 1.86 -15.40 -11.60
CA ALA A 159 2.83 -15.60 -12.68
C ALA A 159 3.91 -14.50 -12.70
N ALA A 160 3.54 -13.24 -12.49
CA ALA A 160 4.47 -12.13 -12.34
C ALA A 160 5.42 -12.36 -11.15
N ALA A 161 4.87 -12.74 -9.99
CA ALA A 161 5.66 -13.04 -8.80
C ALA A 161 6.70 -14.17 -9.04
N ARG A 162 6.32 -15.26 -9.73
CA ARG A 162 7.27 -16.32 -10.10
C ARG A 162 8.40 -15.82 -11.00
N CYS A 163 8.14 -14.85 -11.87
CA CYS A 163 9.19 -14.24 -12.69
C CYS A 163 10.18 -13.45 -11.81
N LEU A 164 9.67 -12.69 -10.84
CA LEU A 164 10.46 -11.88 -9.91
C LEU A 164 11.32 -12.70 -8.93
N THR A 165 10.98 -13.96 -8.67
CA THR A 165 11.78 -14.84 -7.79
C THR A 165 13.08 -15.33 -8.41
N ARG A 166 13.31 -15.11 -9.71
CA ARG A 166 14.49 -15.61 -10.41
C ARG A 166 15.73 -14.76 -10.05
N PRO A 167 16.86 -15.40 -9.71
CA PRO A 167 18.04 -14.70 -9.18
C PRO A 167 18.75 -13.80 -10.20
N VAL A 168 18.48 -13.99 -11.50
CA VAL A 168 18.98 -13.14 -12.57
C VAL A 168 17.77 -12.48 -13.22
N LEU A 169 17.54 -11.21 -12.89
CA LEU A 169 16.62 -10.37 -13.63
C LEU A 169 17.23 -10.15 -15.01
N SER A 170 16.56 -10.63 -16.05
CA SER A 170 16.86 -10.26 -17.42
C SER A 170 15.76 -9.35 -17.92
N GLU A 171 16.07 -8.48 -18.88
CA GLU A 171 15.11 -7.58 -19.51
C GLU A 171 13.86 -8.33 -20.02
N ALA A 172 14.03 -9.58 -20.46
CA ALA A 172 12.95 -10.45 -20.89
C ALA A 172 12.06 -10.97 -19.73
N ILE A 173 12.64 -11.20 -18.54
CA ILE A 173 11.90 -11.58 -17.32
C ILE A 173 11.11 -10.38 -16.80
N ASP A 174 11.72 -9.20 -16.78
CA ASP A 174 11.07 -7.96 -16.38
C ASP A 174 9.91 -7.62 -17.32
N SER A 175 10.12 -7.73 -18.64
CA SER A 175 9.07 -7.53 -19.64
C SER A 175 7.90 -8.50 -19.47
N ARG A 176 8.16 -9.76 -19.10
CA ARG A 176 7.10 -10.75 -18.86
C ARG A 176 6.32 -10.47 -17.58
N ALA A 177 7.02 -10.11 -16.50
CA ALA A 177 6.39 -9.72 -15.25
C ALA A 177 5.54 -8.46 -15.45
N GLU A 178 6.05 -7.50 -16.20
CA GLU A 178 5.38 -6.23 -16.51
C GLU A 178 4.12 -6.47 -17.34
N LYS A 179 4.21 -7.27 -18.40
CA LYS A 179 3.04 -7.66 -19.19
C LYS A 179 1.97 -8.33 -18.33
N ALA A 180 2.35 -9.26 -17.46
CA ALA A 180 1.41 -9.94 -16.57
C ALA A 180 0.75 -8.98 -15.56
N VAL A 181 1.51 -8.03 -15.01
CA VAL A 181 0.98 -6.96 -14.13
C VAL A 181 0.00 -6.07 -14.89
N HIS A 182 0.34 -5.64 -16.10
CA HIS A 182 -0.51 -4.79 -16.92
C HIS A 182 -1.82 -5.48 -17.30
N GLU A 183 -1.76 -6.72 -17.78
CA GLU A 183 -2.96 -7.51 -18.12
C GLU A 183 -3.85 -7.77 -16.89
N ALA A 184 -3.25 -8.05 -15.73
CA ALA A 184 -4.01 -8.18 -14.48
C ALA A 184 -4.69 -6.86 -14.09
N ALA A 185 -3.99 -5.73 -14.22
CA ALA A 185 -4.53 -4.41 -13.93
C ALA A 185 -5.70 -4.04 -14.86
N GLN A 186 -5.59 -4.35 -16.17
CA GLN A 186 -6.68 -4.14 -17.13
C GLN A 186 -7.92 -4.94 -16.76
N GLU A 187 -7.76 -6.22 -16.45
CA GLU A 187 -8.86 -7.09 -16.05
C GLU A 187 -9.52 -6.59 -14.76
N LEU A 188 -8.73 -6.28 -13.72
CA LEU A 188 -9.25 -5.73 -12.47
C LEU A 188 -9.95 -4.39 -12.67
N ASN A 189 -9.42 -3.52 -13.53
CA ASN A 189 -10.07 -2.25 -13.83
C ASN A 189 -11.43 -2.43 -14.53
N SER A 190 -11.57 -3.47 -15.36
CA SER A 190 -12.84 -3.81 -16.01
C SER A 190 -13.88 -4.41 -15.06
N VAL A 191 -13.47 -5.23 -14.09
CA VAL A 191 -14.38 -5.92 -13.16
C VAL A 191 -14.70 -5.05 -11.95
N LEU A 192 -13.73 -4.26 -11.49
CA LEU A 192 -13.81 -3.36 -10.35
C LEU A 192 -13.49 -1.93 -10.80
N PRO A 193 -14.37 -1.31 -11.61
CA PRO A 193 -14.20 0.07 -12.01
C PRO A 193 -14.29 0.96 -10.76
N GLY A 194 -13.35 1.91 -10.63
CA GLY A 194 -13.32 2.81 -9.47
C GLY A 194 -11.95 3.33 -9.11
N LEU A 195 -10.89 2.63 -9.51
CA LEU A 195 -9.52 3.12 -9.47
C LEU A 195 -8.99 3.27 -10.89
N SER A 196 -8.03 4.16 -11.09
CA SER A 196 -7.32 4.33 -12.35
C SER A 196 -6.55 3.06 -12.72
N LEU A 197 -6.36 2.82 -14.02
CA LEU A 197 -5.55 1.70 -14.49
C LEU A 197 -4.13 1.76 -13.92
N ARG A 198 -3.56 2.96 -13.77
CA ARG A 198 -2.22 3.17 -13.22
C ARG A 198 -2.13 2.75 -11.76
N LEU A 199 -3.12 3.08 -10.97
CA LEU A 199 -3.17 2.63 -9.59
C LEU A 199 -3.33 1.11 -9.50
N TRP A 200 -4.15 0.51 -10.38
CA TRP A 200 -4.24 -0.95 -10.48
C TRP A 200 -2.91 -1.61 -10.86
N GLU A 201 -2.13 -1.03 -11.79
CA GLU A 201 -0.78 -1.51 -12.10
C GLU A 201 0.14 -1.50 -10.86
N LEU A 202 0.10 -0.42 -10.08
CA LEU A 202 0.89 -0.31 -8.83
C LEU A 202 0.43 -1.31 -7.76
N ILE A 203 -0.88 -1.54 -7.62
CA ILE A 203 -1.46 -2.55 -6.71
C ILE A 203 -1.04 -3.96 -7.14
N CYS A 204 -1.15 -4.28 -8.43
CA CYS A 204 -0.76 -5.57 -8.99
C CYS A 204 0.74 -5.83 -8.81
N ARG A 205 1.58 -4.84 -9.13
CA ARG A 205 3.03 -4.89 -8.88
C ARG A 205 3.32 -5.16 -7.41
N TYR A 206 2.71 -4.38 -6.50
CA TYR A 206 2.90 -4.51 -5.07
C TYR A 206 2.54 -5.93 -4.57
N CYS A 207 1.41 -6.48 -5.02
CA CYS A 207 1.02 -7.84 -4.65
C CYS A 207 1.97 -8.91 -5.21
N ALA A 208 2.45 -8.72 -6.45
CA ALA A 208 3.43 -9.63 -7.05
C ALA A 208 4.77 -9.61 -6.31
N GLU A 209 5.25 -8.43 -5.89
CA GLU A 209 6.46 -8.27 -5.08
C GLU A 209 6.33 -8.94 -3.71
N LEU A 210 5.19 -8.76 -3.02
CA LEU A 210 4.90 -9.45 -1.76
C LEU A 210 4.91 -10.98 -1.92
N HIS A 211 4.25 -11.49 -2.96
CA HIS A 211 4.21 -12.93 -3.18
C HIS A 211 5.59 -13.49 -3.57
N ALA A 212 6.38 -12.75 -4.36
CA ALA A 212 7.75 -13.13 -4.69
C ALA A 212 8.62 -13.23 -3.43
N ALA A 213 8.49 -12.29 -2.49
CA ALA A 213 9.18 -12.34 -1.20
C ALA A 213 8.78 -13.58 -0.38
N ASN A 214 7.49 -13.95 -0.39
CA ASN A 214 7.00 -15.16 0.27
C ASN A 214 7.61 -16.44 -0.33
N LEU A 215 7.62 -16.53 -1.67
CA LEU A 215 8.21 -17.66 -2.39
C LEU A 215 9.71 -17.79 -2.14
N HIS A 216 10.45 -16.68 -2.14
CA HIS A 216 11.87 -16.67 -1.83
C HIS A 216 12.14 -17.20 -0.40
N ARG A 217 11.36 -16.75 0.57
CA ARG A 217 11.45 -17.26 1.94
C ARG A 217 11.13 -18.74 2.04
N ALA A 218 10.09 -19.20 1.35
CA ALA A 218 9.71 -20.62 1.35
C ALA A 218 10.82 -21.51 0.75
N ALA A 219 11.45 -21.05 -0.33
CA ALA A 219 12.58 -21.75 -0.95
C ALA A 219 13.81 -21.81 -0.02
N THR A 220 14.07 -20.75 0.75
CA THR A 220 15.17 -20.72 1.72
C THR A 220 14.89 -21.59 2.96
N ALA A 221 13.63 -21.67 3.40
CA ALA A 221 13.24 -22.49 4.55
C ALA A 221 13.23 -24.02 4.27
N ALA A 222 13.19 -24.42 2.99
CA ALA A 222 13.18 -25.82 2.57
C ALA A 222 14.58 -26.41 2.32
N ARG A 223 15.64 -25.59 2.47
CA ARG A 223 17.05 -25.98 2.34
C ARG A 223 17.67 -26.23 3.70
#